data_AF-A0A5B6X2H6-F1
#
_entry.id   AF-A0A5B6X2H6-F1
#
_cell.length_a   1.000
_cell.length_b   1.000
_cell.length_c   1.000
_cell.angle_alpha   90.00
_cell.angle_beta   90.00
_cell.angle_gamma   90.00
#
_symmetry.space_group_name_H-M   'P 1'
#
loop_
_entity.id
_entity.type
_entity.pdbx_description
1 polymer ?
#
loop_
_entity_poly.entity_id
_entity_poly.type
_entity_poly.pdbx_seq_one_letter_code
_entity_poly.pdbx_strand_id
1 'polypeptide(L)'
;MAISFKMCVSFGLFVGLMMLSLVSSAKFDELFQPGWAMDHFIYEGELLKLKLDNYSGAGFASKSKYLFGKVTMQIKLVEGDSAGTVTAYYMSSDGPNHNEFDFEFLGNTTGEPYLVQTNVYVNGVGNREQRMNLWFDPTKDFHSYSILWNQRQVVFLVDETPIRVHTNMEHKGIPFPKDQAMGVYSSIWNADDWATQGGLVKTDWSHAPFIASYKGFEIDACECPVSVAANGIAEKCRSSGEKRFWWDEPTMSELSVHQSHQLVWVRANHLVYDYCTDTARFPVMPVECEHHRH
;
A
#
# COMPACT_ATOMS: atom_id res chain seq x y z
N MET A 1 -59.91 25.19 -39.99
CA MET A 1 -59.31 25.85 -38.82
C MET A 1 -58.86 24.74 -37.86
N ALA A 2 -57.53 24.62 -37.70
CA ALA A 2 -56.76 23.78 -36.75
C ALA A 2 -57.20 22.33 -36.45
N ILE A 3 -56.48 21.35 -37.02
CA ILE A 3 -56.41 19.98 -36.51
C ILE A 3 -55.23 19.91 -35.52
N SER A 4 -55.53 19.64 -34.25
CA SER A 4 -54.53 19.50 -33.18
C SER A 4 -53.96 18.09 -33.19
N PHE A 5 -52.68 17.95 -33.57
CA PHE A 5 -51.91 16.73 -33.35
C PHE A 5 -51.38 16.73 -31.91
N LYS A 6 -51.96 15.88 -31.05
CA LYS A 6 -51.36 15.56 -29.74
C LYS A 6 -50.22 14.58 -29.95
N MET A 7 -48.99 15.08 -29.85
CA MET A 7 -47.78 14.26 -29.79
C MET A 7 -47.65 13.69 -28.37
N CYS A 8 -47.95 12.39 -28.20
CA CYS A 8 -47.65 11.67 -26.96
C CYS A 8 -46.13 11.43 -26.89
N VAL A 9 -45.45 12.22 -26.08
CA VAL A 9 -44.04 11.97 -25.72
C VAL A 9 -44.05 10.94 -24.58
N SER A 10 -43.82 9.67 -24.92
CA SER A 10 -43.59 8.62 -23.93
C SER A 10 -42.21 8.83 -23.30
N PHE A 11 -42.18 9.31 -22.05
CA PHE A 11 -40.97 9.40 -21.24
C PHE A 11 -40.59 7.98 -20.80
N GLY A 12 -39.66 7.34 -21.50
CA GLY A 12 -39.10 6.05 -21.10
C GLY A 12 -38.22 6.22 -19.87
N LEU A 13 -38.64 5.69 -18.73
CA LEU A 13 -37.80 5.59 -17.53
C LEU A 13 -36.73 4.51 -17.80
N PHE A 14 -35.50 4.93 -18.14
CA PHE A 14 -34.35 4.05 -18.09
C PHE A 14 -33.95 3.87 -16.63
N VAL A 15 -34.44 2.80 -15.99
CA VAL A 15 -33.90 2.34 -14.71
C VAL A 15 -32.58 1.62 -15.03
N GLY A 16 -31.48 2.33 -14.88
CA GLY A 16 -30.14 1.73 -14.94
C GLY A 16 -29.98 0.75 -13.79
N LEU A 17 -29.92 -0.54 -14.10
CA LEU A 17 -29.59 -1.58 -13.14
C LEU A 17 -28.12 -1.41 -12.76
N MET A 18 -27.84 -0.74 -11.63
CA MET A 18 -26.50 -0.78 -11.04
C MET A 18 -26.25 -2.22 -10.56
N MET A 19 -25.51 -2.97 -11.38
CA MET A 19 -24.90 -4.22 -10.95
C MET A 19 -23.84 -3.87 -9.91
N LEU A 20 -24.20 -3.92 -8.63
CA LEU A 20 -23.25 -3.98 -7.54
C LEU A 20 -22.49 -5.30 -7.71
N SER A 21 -21.33 -5.25 -8.35
CA SER A 21 -20.37 -6.34 -8.30
C SER A 21 -19.94 -6.50 -6.85
N LEU A 22 -20.52 -7.48 -6.16
CA LEU A 22 -19.98 -7.95 -4.90
C LEU A 22 -18.63 -8.58 -5.23
N VAL A 23 -17.56 -7.80 -5.10
CA VAL A 23 -16.19 -8.32 -5.13
C VAL A 23 -16.06 -9.11 -3.83
N SER A 24 -16.11 -10.43 -3.93
CA SER A 24 -15.75 -11.29 -2.80
C SER A 24 -14.25 -11.15 -2.61
N SER A 25 -13.82 -10.61 -1.48
CA SER A 25 -12.41 -10.67 -1.08
C SER A 25 -12.01 -12.12 -0.82
N ALA A 26 -10.75 -12.44 -1.07
CA ALA A 26 -10.20 -13.77 -0.79
C ALA A 26 -10.04 -13.98 0.71
N LYS A 27 -10.09 -15.24 1.15
CA LYS A 27 -9.74 -15.59 2.53
C LYS A 27 -8.24 -15.47 2.73
N PHE A 28 -7.81 -15.20 3.97
CA PHE A 28 -6.39 -15.12 4.32
C PHE A 28 -5.60 -16.33 3.78
N ASP A 29 -6.07 -17.54 4.08
CA ASP A 29 -5.44 -18.81 3.78
C ASP A 29 -5.51 -19.21 2.29
N GLU A 30 -6.20 -18.45 1.44
CA GLU A 30 -6.12 -18.60 -0.02
C GLU A 30 -4.86 -17.93 -0.57
N LEU A 31 -4.51 -16.75 -0.07
CA LEU A 31 -3.43 -15.92 -0.61
C LEU A 31 -2.16 -15.90 0.26
N PHE A 32 -2.29 -16.10 1.56
CA PHE A 32 -1.25 -15.88 2.56
C PHE A 32 -1.02 -17.09 3.46
N GLN A 33 0.10 -17.07 4.16
CA GLN A 33 0.48 -18.03 5.19
C GLN A 33 1.21 -17.34 6.35
N PRO A 34 1.07 -17.82 7.60
CA PRO A 34 1.84 -17.29 8.72
C PRO A 34 3.35 -17.44 8.48
N GLY A 35 4.12 -16.41 8.84
CA GLY A 35 5.58 -16.40 8.75
C GLY A 35 6.24 -16.87 10.05
N TRP A 36 5.81 -16.33 11.20
CA TRP A 36 6.28 -16.72 12.53
C TRP A 36 5.22 -16.46 13.61
N ALA A 37 5.44 -16.98 14.83
CA ALA A 37 4.55 -16.80 15.99
C ALA A 37 3.07 -17.12 15.71
N MET A 38 2.79 -18.35 15.26
CA MET A 38 1.44 -18.78 14.89
C MET A 38 0.42 -18.68 16.05
N ASP A 39 0.88 -18.70 17.30
CA ASP A 39 0.07 -18.48 18.51
C ASP A 39 -0.34 -17.01 18.71
N HIS A 40 0.22 -16.09 17.93
CA HIS A 40 -0.13 -14.66 17.89
C HIS A 40 -1.11 -14.31 16.76
N PHE A 41 -1.62 -15.32 16.04
CA PHE A 41 -2.68 -15.19 15.04
C PHE A 41 -4.03 -15.54 15.66
N ILE A 42 -5.00 -14.63 15.58
CA ILE A 42 -6.38 -14.88 15.99
C ILE A 42 -7.27 -14.79 14.75
N TYR A 43 -8.01 -15.87 14.49
CA TYR A 43 -8.93 -15.98 13.35
C TYR A 43 -10.38 -15.84 13.83
N GLU A 44 -11.11 -14.86 13.30
CA GLU A 44 -12.51 -14.56 13.62
C GLU A 44 -13.33 -14.45 12.32
N GLY A 45 -13.68 -15.60 11.72
CA GLY A 45 -14.33 -15.62 10.41
C GLY A 45 -13.37 -15.17 9.32
N GLU A 46 -13.70 -14.07 8.63
CA GLU A 46 -12.84 -13.45 7.61
C GLU A 46 -11.81 -12.47 8.20
N LEU A 47 -11.90 -12.19 9.51
CA LEU A 47 -11.01 -11.30 10.21
C LEU A 47 -9.78 -12.05 10.72
N LEU A 48 -8.60 -11.52 10.41
CA LEU A 48 -7.34 -11.91 11.02
C LEU A 48 -6.89 -10.82 11.99
N LYS A 49 -6.40 -11.20 13.16
CA LYS A 49 -5.70 -10.29 14.08
C LYS A 49 -4.30 -10.80 14.36
N LEU A 50 -3.33 -9.89 14.31
CA LEU A 50 -1.98 -10.14 14.79
C LEU A 50 -1.79 -9.50 16.16
N LYS A 51 -1.22 -10.25 17.10
CA LYS A 51 -0.82 -9.75 18.40
C LYS A 51 0.67 -9.41 18.44
N LEU A 52 0.98 -8.39 19.22
CA LEU A 52 2.31 -8.10 19.73
C LEU A 52 2.26 -8.05 21.26
N ASP A 53 3.13 -8.81 21.91
CA ASP A 53 3.40 -8.73 23.34
C ASP A 53 4.91 -8.79 23.62
N ASN A 54 5.30 -8.82 24.89
CA ASN A 54 6.70 -8.74 25.30
C ASN A 54 7.53 -10.00 24.95
N TYR A 55 6.91 -11.05 24.41
CA TYR A 55 7.59 -12.25 23.94
C TYR A 55 7.79 -12.23 22.43
N SER A 56 6.77 -11.84 21.67
CA SER A 56 6.85 -11.83 20.21
C SER A 56 5.90 -10.84 19.55
N GLY A 57 6.32 -10.38 18.38
CA GLY A 57 5.40 -9.90 17.34
C GLY A 57 4.95 -11.06 16.45
N ALA A 58 4.29 -10.74 15.35
CA ALA A 58 3.83 -11.73 14.39
C ALA A 58 3.87 -11.16 12.97
N GLY A 59 3.90 -12.03 11.97
CA GLY A 59 3.78 -11.60 10.59
C GLY A 59 3.55 -12.74 9.63
N PHE A 60 3.05 -12.39 8.46
CA PHE A 60 2.65 -13.32 7.40
C PHE A 60 3.19 -12.88 6.05
N ALA A 61 3.18 -13.81 5.10
CA ALA A 61 3.64 -13.60 3.74
C ALA A 61 2.65 -14.21 2.74
N SER A 62 2.59 -13.65 1.53
CA SER A 62 1.86 -14.26 0.43
C SER A 62 2.49 -15.58 0.04
N LYS A 63 1.66 -16.54 -0.41
CA LYS A 63 2.13 -17.85 -0.88
C LYS A 63 2.90 -17.77 -2.18
N SER A 64 2.59 -16.77 -3.00
CA SER A 64 3.23 -16.52 -4.30
C SER A 64 3.91 -15.16 -4.32
N LYS A 65 4.73 -14.94 -5.35
CA LYS A 65 5.34 -13.64 -5.65
C LYS A 65 4.72 -13.04 -6.89
N TYR A 66 4.81 -11.73 -7.01
CA TYR A 66 4.14 -10.98 -8.04
C TYR A 66 5.08 -9.96 -8.68
N LEU A 67 4.90 -9.69 -9.97
CA LEU A 67 5.60 -8.65 -10.70
C LEU A 67 4.55 -7.78 -11.41
N PHE A 68 4.37 -6.54 -10.94
CA PHE A 68 3.28 -5.64 -11.32
C PHE A 68 1.88 -6.13 -10.93
N GLY A 69 0.97 -5.18 -10.77
CA GLY A 69 -0.40 -5.40 -10.30
C GLY A 69 -0.82 -4.40 -9.24
N LYS A 70 -1.96 -4.69 -8.61
CA LYS A 70 -2.43 -3.98 -7.42
C LYS A 70 -2.63 -4.98 -6.28
N VAL A 71 -2.08 -4.66 -5.13
CA VAL A 71 -2.30 -5.40 -3.88
C VAL A 71 -3.00 -4.48 -2.90
N THR A 72 -4.07 -4.97 -2.27
CA THR A 72 -4.87 -4.21 -1.31
C THR A 72 -5.11 -5.06 -0.07
N MET A 73 -5.05 -4.40 1.09
CA MET A 73 -5.46 -4.99 2.35
C MET A 73 -6.20 -3.96 3.18
N GLN A 74 -7.29 -4.38 3.83
CA GLN A 74 -7.98 -3.53 4.79
C GLN A 74 -7.38 -3.74 6.17
N ILE A 75 -6.89 -2.67 6.78
CA ILE A 75 -6.19 -2.71 8.06
C ILE A 75 -6.91 -1.79 9.04
N LYS A 76 -7.08 -2.27 10.27
CA LYS A 76 -7.45 -1.44 11.43
C LYS A 76 -6.33 -1.53 12.46
N LEU A 77 -5.78 -0.38 12.81
CA LEU A 77 -4.58 -0.27 13.64
C LEU A 77 -4.87 -0.46 15.14
N VAL A 78 -3.80 -0.56 15.92
CA VAL A 78 -3.85 -0.76 17.37
C VAL A 78 -4.57 0.42 18.04
N GLU A 79 -5.62 0.12 18.79
CA GLU A 79 -6.35 1.12 19.58
C GLU A 79 -5.60 1.46 20.88
N GLY A 80 -5.81 2.67 21.41
CA GLY A 80 -5.24 3.09 22.69
C GLY A 80 -3.80 3.57 22.58
N ASP A 81 -2.96 3.16 23.52
CA ASP A 81 -1.52 3.44 23.48
C ASP A 81 -0.82 2.40 22.63
N SER A 82 -0.18 2.85 21.56
CA SER A 82 0.56 2.02 20.62
C SER A 82 1.99 2.50 20.43
N ALA A 83 2.49 3.35 21.33
CA ALA A 83 3.84 3.88 21.24
C ALA A 83 4.89 2.76 21.14
N GLY A 84 5.92 2.99 20.33
CA GLY A 84 7.00 2.04 20.02
C GLY A 84 6.58 0.88 19.12
N THR A 85 5.30 0.72 18.75
CA THR A 85 4.86 -0.35 17.85
C THR A 85 4.89 0.09 16.38
N VAL A 86 5.22 -0.84 15.49
CA VAL A 86 5.06 -0.69 14.04
C VAL A 86 4.18 -1.81 13.54
N THR A 87 3.09 -1.44 12.86
CA THR A 87 2.37 -2.35 11.97
C THR A 87 2.88 -2.10 10.56
N ALA A 88 3.35 -3.12 9.85
CA ALA A 88 3.87 -2.99 8.49
C ALA A 88 2.97 -3.70 7.48
N TYR A 89 2.85 -3.15 6.28
CA TYR A 89 2.26 -3.78 5.10
C TYR A 89 3.14 -3.43 3.90
N TYR A 90 3.79 -4.42 3.30
CA TYR A 90 4.86 -4.15 2.36
C TYR A 90 4.98 -5.21 1.28
N MET A 91 5.66 -4.86 0.19
CA MET A 91 6.10 -5.81 -0.82
C MET A 91 7.61 -5.85 -0.82
N SER A 92 8.23 -7.04 -0.89
CA SER A 92 9.69 -7.16 -0.93
C SER A 92 10.17 -8.37 -1.75
N SER A 93 11.28 -8.21 -2.49
CA SER A 93 12.00 -9.31 -3.15
C SER A 93 13.09 -9.89 -2.25
N ASP A 94 13.74 -10.97 -2.68
CA ASP A 94 14.75 -11.62 -1.83
C ASP A 94 16.13 -10.99 -1.96
N GLY A 95 16.91 -11.10 -0.88
CA GLY A 95 18.35 -10.88 -0.90
C GLY A 95 18.79 -9.44 -0.64
N PRO A 96 20.11 -9.18 -0.68
CA PRO A 96 20.67 -7.89 -0.28
C PRO A 96 20.36 -6.75 -1.25
N ASN A 97 20.09 -7.07 -2.52
CA ASN A 97 19.74 -6.09 -3.56
C ASN A 97 18.23 -6.10 -3.83
N HIS A 98 17.41 -6.31 -2.80
CA HIS A 98 15.97 -6.39 -2.95
C HIS A 98 15.36 -5.06 -3.40
N ASN A 99 14.20 -5.15 -4.04
CA ASN A 99 13.27 -4.04 -4.17
C ASN A 99 12.23 -4.18 -3.07
N GLU A 100 11.74 -3.05 -2.54
CA GLU A 100 10.72 -3.06 -1.49
C GLU A 100 9.87 -1.80 -1.48
N PHE A 101 8.59 -1.95 -1.14
CA PHE A 101 7.59 -0.90 -1.01
C PHE A 101 6.91 -1.01 0.33
N ASP A 102 7.03 0.02 1.15
CA ASP A 102 6.60 -0.04 2.54
C ASP A 102 5.39 0.85 2.81
N PHE A 103 4.40 0.31 3.53
CA PHE A 103 3.61 1.05 4.51
C PHE A 103 4.05 0.62 5.90
N GLU A 104 4.42 1.58 6.73
CA GLU A 104 4.73 1.38 8.14
C GLU A 104 3.89 2.34 8.98
N PHE A 105 3.00 1.79 9.78
CA PHE A 105 2.13 2.54 10.68
C PHE A 105 2.82 2.66 12.03
N LEU A 106 3.30 3.87 12.32
CA LEU A 106 4.04 4.19 13.52
C LEU A 106 3.04 4.54 14.63
N GLY A 107 2.96 3.70 15.65
CA GLY A 107 2.09 3.91 16.79
C GLY A 107 2.49 5.11 17.64
N ASN A 108 1.58 5.54 18.50
CA ASN A 108 1.75 6.73 19.31
C ASN A 108 1.04 6.59 20.66
N THR A 109 1.30 7.52 21.58
CA THR A 109 0.61 7.56 22.87
C THR A 109 -0.88 7.83 22.67
N THR A 110 -1.72 7.36 23.60
CA THR A 110 -3.18 7.54 23.52
C THR A 110 -3.56 9.01 23.24
N GLY A 111 -4.36 9.22 22.19
CA GLY A 111 -4.86 10.55 21.81
C GLY A 111 -3.98 11.31 20.80
N GLU A 112 -2.74 10.86 20.59
CA GLU A 112 -1.86 11.41 19.57
C GLU A 112 -2.04 10.66 18.22
N PRO A 113 -1.84 11.34 17.08
CA PRO A 113 -2.09 10.75 15.78
C PRO A 113 -1.06 9.67 15.42
N TYR A 114 -1.53 8.65 14.71
CA TYR A 114 -0.66 7.74 13.97
C TYR A 114 0.07 8.46 12.84
N LEU A 115 1.30 8.01 12.56
CA LEU A 115 1.99 8.34 11.32
C LEU A 115 1.99 7.13 10.38
N VAL A 116 1.74 7.39 9.11
CA VAL A 116 2.03 6.45 8.03
C VAL A 116 3.35 6.84 7.41
N GLN A 117 4.34 5.97 7.50
CA GLN A 117 5.58 6.04 6.74
C GLN A 117 5.44 5.21 5.47
N THR A 118 5.88 5.77 4.35
CA THR A 118 6.14 5.00 3.13
C THR A 118 7.61 5.04 2.79
N ASN A 119 8.12 3.96 2.20
CA ASN A 119 9.50 3.90 1.74
C ASN A 119 9.60 3.07 0.45
N VAL A 120 10.68 3.29 -0.29
CA VAL A 120 10.95 2.58 -1.56
C VAL A 120 12.42 2.20 -1.61
N TYR A 121 12.68 0.91 -1.64
CA TYR A 121 13.99 0.32 -1.92
C TYR A 121 14.07 -0.09 -3.38
N VAL A 122 15.19 0.25 -4.01
CA VAL A 122 15.54 -0.23 -5.35
C VAL A 122 16.96 -0.77 -5.31
N ASN A 123 17.13 -2.05 -5.66
CA ASN A 123 18.41 -2.75 -5.62
C ASN A 123 19.14 -2.64 -4.25
N GLY A 124 18.39 -2.79 -3.16
CA GLY A 124 18.88 -2.73 -1.77
C GLY A 124 19.09 -1.31 -1.24
N VAL A 125 18.84 -0.28 -2.04
CA VAL A 125 19.01 1.12 -1.62
C VAL A 125 17.64 1.72 -1.32
N GLY A 126 17.35 1.95 -0.04
CA GLY A 126 16.18 2.68 0.45
C GLY A 126 16.48 4.15 0.72
N ASN A 127 16.19 4.60 1.95
CA ASN A 127 16.34 6.00 2.41
C ASN A 127 15.40 6.98 1.68
N ARG A 128 14.19 6.55 1.33
CA ARG A 128 13.20 7.35 0.62
C ARG A 128 11.94 7.52 1.44
N GLU A 129 12.08 7.75 2.74
CA GLU A 129 10.96 7.80 3.66
C GLU A 129 10.12 9.06 3.40
N GLN A 130 8.80 8.90 3.38
CA GLN A 130 7.84 9.99 3.51
C GLN A 130 6.89 9.64 4.64
N ARG A 131 6.61 10.60 5.54
CA ARG A 131 5.69 10.38 6.66
C ARG A 131 4.53 11.35 6.58
N MET A 132 3.35 10.87 6.94
CA MET A 132 2.14 11.69 6.96
C MET A 132 1.17 11.26 8.05
N ASN A 133 0.36 12.21 8.52
CA ASN A 133 -0.84 11.90 9.29
C ASN A 133 -1.96 11.41 8.36
N LEU A 134 -3.01 10.80 8.92
CA LEU A 134 -4.22 10.44 8.18
C LEU A 134 -5.35 11.45 8.45
N TRP A 135 -6.28 11.58 7.51
CA TRP A 135 -7.48 12.44 7.64
C TRP A 135 -8.64 11.75 8.37
N PHE A 136 -8.36 10.64 9.05
CA PHE A 136 -9.27 9.83 9.85
C PHE A 136 -8.48 9.15 10.97
N ASP A 137 -9.18 8.59 11.96
CA ASP A 137 -8.58 7.76 13.02
C ASP A 137 -8.49 6.29 12.53
N PRO A 138 -7.29 5.79 12.19
CA PRO A 138 -7.11 4.45 11.62
C PRO A 138 -7.33 3.31 12.62
N THR A 139 -7.61 3.64 13.89
CA THR A 139 -7.90 2.65 14.94
C THR A 139 -9.40 2.33 15.04
N LYS A 140 -10.28 3.18 14.48
CA LYS A 140 -11.73 3.08 14.66
C LYS A 140 -12.44 2.23 13.62
N ASP A 141 -11.97 2.23 12.39
CA ASP A 141 -12.52 1.41 11.33
C ASP A 141 -11.43 0.86 10.41
N PHE A 142 -11.79 -0.09 9.56
CA PHE A 142 -10.92 -0.61 8.53
C PHE A 142 -10.82 0.37 7.37
N HIS A 143 -9.58 0.63 6.97
CA HIS A 143 -9.26 1.42 5.79
C HIS A 143 -8.44 0.59 4.80
N SER A 144 -8.60 0.87 3.52
CA SER A 144 -7.94 0.13 2.45
C SER A 144 -6.57 0.75 2.19
N TYR A 145 -5.52 -0.06 2.28
CA TYR A 145 -4.16 0.33 1.93
C TYR A 145 -3.72 -0.46 0.71
N SER A 146 -3.34 0.25 -0.35
CA SER A 146 -3.02 -0.37 -1.63
C SER A 146 -1.67 0.06 -2.16
N ILE A 147 -0.99 -0.87 -2.83
CA ILE A 147 0.18 -0.61 -3.64
C ILE A 147 -0.19 -1.00 -5.07
N LEU A 148 -0.27 -0.01 -5.96
CA LEU A 148 -0.37 -0.21 -7.41
C LEU A 148 1.04 -0.09 -7.98
N TRP A 149 1.50 -1.12 -8.67
CA TRP A 149 2.82 -1.18 -9.27
C TRP A 149 2.72 -1.61 -10.72
N ASN A 150 3.24 -0.80 -11.64
CA ASN A 150 3.38 -1.15 -13.03
C ASN A 150 4.74 -0.70 -13.57
N GLN A 151 4.96 -0.84 -14.87
CA GLN A 151 6.24 -0.48 -15.50
C GLN A 151 6.56 1.02 -15.46
N ARG A 152 5.60 1.86 -15.11
CA ARG A 152 5.68 3.32 -15.19
C ARG A 152 5.71 3.99 -13.82
N GLN A 153 5.08 3.39 -12.82
CA GLN A 153 4.99 3.99 -11.48
C GLN A 153 4.66 2.95 -10.41
N VAL A 154 5.00 3.32 -9.17
CA VAL A 154 4.48 2.73 -7.94
C VAL A 154 3.62 3.79 -7.27
N VAL A 155 2.38 3.47 -6.95
CA VAL A 155 1.43 4.37 -6.30
C VAL A 155 0.99 3.74 -4.98
N PHE A 156 1.16 4.50 -3.90
CA PHE A 156 0.66 4.16 -2.57
C PHE A 156 -0.69 4.84 -2.40
N LEU A 157 -1.73 4.08 -2.05
CA LEU A 157 -3.09 4.59 -1.87
C LEU A 157 -3.65 4.26 -0.49
N VAL A 158 -4.46 5.18 0.02
CA VAL A 158 -5.31 5.01 1.20
C VAL A 158 -6.75 5.29 0.76
N ASP A 159 -7.63 4.30 0.82
CA ASP A 159 -9.01 4.36 0.32
C ASP A 159 -9.10 4.95 -1.10
N GLU A 160 -8.31 4.40 -2.03
CA GLU A 160 -8.15 4.86 -3.43
C GLU A 160 -7.61 6.30 -3.60
N THR A 161 -7.28 6.99 -2.51
CA THR A 161 -6.63 8.31 -2.54
C THR A 161 -5.11 8.13 -2.62
N PRO A 162 -4.43 8.57 -3.68
CA PRO A 162 -2.98 8.46 -3.79
C PRO A 162 -2.32 9.36 -2.74
N ILE A 163 -1.42 8.77 -1.96
CA ILE A 163 -0.63 9.49 -0.96
C ILE A 163 0.83 9.69 -1.39
N ARG A 164 1.30 8.88 -2.34
CA ARG A 164 2.65 8.95 -2.90
C ARG A 164 2.70 8.28 -4.27
N VAL A 165 3.53 8.83 -5.15
CA VAL A 165 3.89 8.23 -6.44
C VAL A 165 5.42 8.18 -6.55
N HIS A 166 5.95 7.03 -6.94
CA HIS A 166 7.34 6.84 -7.34
C HIS A 166 7.38 6.48 -8.83
N THR A 167 7.85 7.40 -9.66
CA THR A 167 7.80 7.29 -11.13
C THR A 167 9.02 6.58 -11.67
N ASN A 168 8.86 5.75 -12.70
CA ASN A 168 9.98 5.17 -13.43
C ASN A 168 10.76 6.27 -14.19
N MET A 169 11.99 6.53 -13.74
CA MET A 169 12.91 7.50 -14.35
C MET A 169 14.18 6.85 -14.91
N GLU A 170 14.10 5.60 -15.37
CA GLU A 170 15.27 4.89 -15.94
C GLU A 170 15.87 5.61 -17.16
N HIS A 171 15.06 6.34 -17.93
CA HIS A 171 15.54 7.18 -19.03
C HIS A 171 16.48 8.33 -18.57
N LYS A 172 16.54 8.59 -17.26
CA LYS A 172 17.45 9.53 -16.60
C LYS A 172 18.53 8.83 -15.77
N GLY A 173 18.66 7.51 -15.89
CA GLY A 173 19.65 6.71 -15.17
C GLY A 173 19.27 6.37 -13.72
N ILE A 174 18.03 6.63 -13.29
CA ILE A 174 17.55 6.26 -11.95
C ILE A 174 16.94 4.85 -12.02
N PRO A 175 17.46 3.87 -11.26
CA PRO A 175 16.91 2.52 -11.25
C PRO A 175 15.44 2.47 -10.84
N PHE A 176 14.68 1.53 -11.40
CA PHE A 176 13.29 1.28 -11.04
C PHE A 176 13.05 -0.23 -10.83
N PRO A 177 12.22 -0.62 -9.85
CA PRO A 177 11.92 -2.02 -9.55
C PRO A 177 11.02 -2.62 -10.64
N LYS A 178 11.62 -3.37 -11.59
CA LYS A 178 10.89 -3.94 -12.74
C LYS A 178 11.21 -5.41 -13.05
N ASP A 179 12.17 -5.98 -12.34
CA ASP A 179 12.83 -7.24 -12.70
C ASP A 179 12.83 -8.28 -11.56
N GLN A 180 12.45 -7.89 -10.35
CA GLN A 180 12.39 -8.78 -9.20
C GLN A 180 10.94 -8.93 -8.71
N ALA A 181 10.40 -10.15 -8.80
CA ALA A 181 9.08 -10.43 -8.23
C ALA A 181 9.13 -10.34 -6.70
N MET A 182 8.08 -9.77 -6.12
CA MET A 182 8.00 -9.50 -4.68
C MET A 182 6.87 -10.30 -4.03
N GLY A 183 7.11 -10.77 -2.81
CA GLY A 183 6.04 -11.24 -1.93
C GLY A 183 5.30 -10.05 -1.32
N VAL A 184 4.08 -10.29 -0.84
CA VAL A 184 3.29 -9.34 -0.06
C VAL A 184 3.36 -9.77 1.40
N TYR A 185 3.67 -8.86 2.30
CA TYR A 185 3.94 -9.15 3.70
C TYR A 185 3.18 -8.21 4.61
N SER A 186 2.95 -8.67 5.84
CA SER A 186 2.56 -7.79 6.93
C SER A 186 3.05 -8.32 8.25
N SER A 187 3.30 -7.41 9.18
CA SER A 187 3.78 -7.75 10.51
C SER A 187 3.38 -6.70 11.53
N ILE A 188 3.46 -7.08 12.81
CA ILE A 188 3.43 -6.16 13.95
C ILE A 188 4.64 -6.46 14.84
N TRP A 189 5.39 -5.42 15.19
CA TRP A 189 6.65 -5.57 15.93
C TRP A 189 6.99 -4.30 16.73
N ASN A 190 7.91 -4.43 17.69
CA ASN A 190 8.42 -3.31 18.49
C ASN A 190 9.64 -2.66 17.82
N ALA A 191 9.60 -1.34 17.71
CA ALA A 191 10.58 -0.49 17.03
C ALA A 191 10.94 0.72 17.90
N ASP A 192 11.16 0.46 19.20
CA ASP A 192 11.40 1.45 20.26
C ASP A 192 12.47 2.48 19.91
N ASP A 193 13.46 2.10 19.12
CA ASP A 193 14.60 2.95 18.79
C ASP A 193 14.25 4.10 17.83
N TRP A 194 13.10 4.06 17.15
CA TRP A 194 12.79 5.07 16.14
C TRP A 194 11.30 5.35 15.89
N ALA A 195 10.38 4.44 16.20
CA ALA A 195 8.99 4.52 15.73
C ALA A 195 8.22 5.74 16.24
N THR A 196 8.21 5.97 17.55
CA THR A 196 7.40 7.04 18.15
C THR A 196 8.29 8.20 18.56
N GLN A 197 8.02 9.38 18.00
CA GLN A 197 8.77 10.61 18.26
C GLN A 197 10.28 10.43 18.07
N GLY A 198 10.68 9.71 17.01
CA GLY A 198 12.09 9.42 16.73
C GLY A 198 12.75 8.50 17.77
N GLY A 199 11.97 7.68 18.47
CA GLY A 199 12.45 6.71 19.46
C GLY A 199 12.48 7.23 20.90
N LEU A 200 11.98 8.44 21.16
CA LEU A 200 11.93 9.03 22.50
C LEU A 200 10.88 8.36 23.40
N VAL A 201 9.78 7.89 22.81
CA VAL A 201 8.71 7.20 23.53
C VAL A 201 8.79 5.71 23.22
N LYS A 202 8.88 4.91 24.29
CA LYS A 202 9.05 3.46 24.25
C LYS A 202 7.71 2.75 24.44
N THR A 203 7.63 1.50 24.02
CA THR A 203 6.46 0.65 24.25
C THR A 203 6.26 0.40 25.74
N ASP A 204 5.08 0.74 26.24
CA ASP A 204 4.61 0.31 27.56
C ASP A 204 3.99 -1.09 27.46
N TRP A 205 4.78 -2.11 27.77
CA TRP A 205 4.33 -3.51 27.71
C TRP A 205 3.18 -3.85 28.68
N SER A 206 2.84 -2.98 29.65
CA SER A 206 1.64 -3.18 30.47
C SER A 206 0.33 -2.99 29.69
N HIS A 207 0.39 -2.36 28.51
CA HIS A 207 -0.73 -2.22 27.57
C HIS A 207 -0.82 -3.37 26.55
N ALA A 208 0.09 -4.35 26.61
CA ALA A 208 0.00 -5.53 25.77
C ALA A 208 -1.23 -6.40 26.11
N PRO A 209 -1.80 -7.14 25.14
CA PRO A 209 -1.34 -7.25 23.77
C PRO A 209 -1.79 -6.07 22.88
N PHE A 210 -0.88 -5.62 22.02
CA PHE A 210 -1.19 -4.69 20.92
C PHE A 210 -1.74 -5.50 19.75
N ILE A 211 -2.86 -5.06 19.16
CA ILE A 211 -3.59 -5.85 18.16
C ILE A 211 -3.79 -5.04 16.88
N ALA A 212 -3.17 -5.49 15.78
CA ALA A 212 -3.49 -5.03 14.43
C ALA A 212 -4.47 -6.02 13.77
N SER A 213 -5.48 -5.49 13.09
CA SER A 213 -6.57 -6.29 12.52
C SER A 213 -6.62 -6.15 11.01
N TYR A 214 -6.89 -7.25 10.30
CA TYR A 214 -6.77 -7.38 8.85
C TYR A 214 -7.97 -8.10 8.26
N LYS A 215 -8.49 -7.60 7.14
CA LYS A 215 -9.48 -8.26 6.29
C LYS A 215 -9.34 -7.75 4.86
N GLY A 216 -10.24 -8.17 3.95
CA GLY A 216 -10.27 -7.59 2.61
C GLY A 216 -8.98 -7.86 1.83
N PHE A 217 -8.45 -9.09 1.93
CA PHE A 217 -7.23 -9.52 1.25
C PHE A 217 -7.47 -9.58 -0.27
N GLU A 218 -6.76 -8.75 -1.03
CA GLU A 218 -6.89 -8.69 -2.49
C GLU A 218 -5.52 -8.59 -3.15
N ILE A 219 -5.26 -9.52 -4.08
CA ILE A 219 -4.08 -9.49 -4.95
C ILE A 219 -4.55 -9.66 -6.39
N ASP A 220 -4.59 -8.56 -7.13
CA ASP A 220 -4.82 -8.57 -8.59
C ASP A 220 -3.50 -8.20 -9.28
N ALA A 221 -2.65 -9.21 -9.44
CA ALA A 221 -1.26 -9.04 -9.85
C ALA A 221 -0.76 -10.21 -10.69
N CYS A 222 0.30 -9.98 -11.47
CA CYS A 222 0.89 -11.04 -12.28
C CYS A 222 1.71 -11.99 -11.41
N GLU A 223 1.15 -13.17 -11.16
CA GLU A 223 1.80 -14.22 -10.37
C GLU A 223 3.03 -14.82 -11.08
N CYS A 224 4.14 -14.82 -10.35
CA CYS A 224 5.45 -15.28 -10.76
C CYS A 224 5.78 -16.59 -10.02
N PRO A 225 5.87 -17.74 -10.73
CA PRO A 225 6.23 -19.00 -10.10
C PRO A 225 7.65 -18.93 -9.54
N VAL A 226 7.85 -19.50 -8.35
CA VAL A 226 9.14 -19.54 -7.62
C VAL A 226 10.27 -20.20 -8.45
N SER A 227 9.94 -21.00 -9.46
CA SER A 227 10.87 -21.76 -10.30
C SER A 227 11.41 -21.03 -11.54
N VAL A 228 10.95 -19.81 -11.85
CA VAL A 228 11.38 -19.09 -13.07
C VAL A 228 12.67 -18.32 -12.77
N ALA A 229 13.74 -18.62 -13.49
CA ALA A 229 14.96 -17.81 -13.48
C ALA A 229 14.61 -16.35 -13.84
N ALA A 230 15.27 -15.36 -13.22
CA ALA A 230 15.00 -13.93 -13.39
C ALA A 230 14.89 -13.48 -14.88
N ASN A 231 15.55 -14.20 -15.79
CA ASN A 231 15.44 -13.98 -17.23
C ASN A 231 14.05 -14.38 -17.76
N GLY A 232 13.19 -13.38 -17.98
CA GLY A 232 11.92 -13.53 -18.70
C GLY A 232 10.66 -13.29 -17.85
N ILE A 233 10.79 -13.05 -16.54
CA ILE A 233 9.64 -12.75 -15.66
C ILE A 233 8.97 -11.44 -16.08
N ALA A 234 9.75 -10.41 -16.36
CA ALA A 234 9.26 -9.12 -16.85
C ALA A 234 8.48 -9.24 -18.16
N GLU A 235 8.88 -10.14 -19.06
CA GLU A 235 8.19 -10.37 -20.33
C GLU A 235 6.82 -11.05 -20.10
N LYS A 236 6.75 -12.02 -19.18
CA LYS A 236 5.50 -12.73 -18.83
C LYS A 236 4.45 -11.81 -18.19
N CYS A 237 4.92 -10.81 -17.44
CA CYS A 237 4.07 -9.85 -16.73
C CYS A 237 3.90 -8.52 -17.46
N ARG A 238 4.21 -8.50 -18.77
CA ARG A 238 3.88 -7.41 -19.67
C ARG A 238 2.71 -7.80 -20.56
N SER A 239 1.85 -6.83 -20.85
CA SER A 239 0.80 -7.01 -21.83
C SER A 239 1.37 -7.30 -23.23
N SER A 240 0.76 -8.25 -23.92
CA SER A 240 1.07 -8.69 -25.27
C SER A 240 -0.22 -8.81 -26.11
N GLY A 241 -0.10 -9.24 -27.38
CA GLY A 241 -1.28 -9.46 -28.23
C GLY A 241 -2.25 -10.50 -27.68
N GLU A 242 -1.78 -11.43 -26.85
CA GLU A 242 -2.57 -12.55 -26.30
C GLU A 242 -3.00 -12.34 -24.85
N LYS A 243 -2.32 -11.46 -24.10
CA LYS A 243 -2.55 -11.22 -22.68
C LYS A 243 -2.56 -9.72 -22.40
N ARG A 244 -3.64 -9.20 -21.84
CA ARG A 244 -3.74 -7.80 -21.43
C ARG A 244 -3.92 -7.69 -19.93
N PHE A 245 -3.15 -6.81 -19.33
CA PHE A 245 -3.27 -6.42 -17.93
C PHE A 245 -3.82 -5.00 -17.86
N TRP A 246 -4.81 -4.76 -17.02
CA TRP A 246 -5.44 -3.44 -16.93
C TRP A 246 -4.47 -2.36 -16.44
N TRP A 247 -3.50 -2.72 -15.59
CA TRP A 247 -2.48 -1.78 -15.09
C TRP A 247 -1.45 -1.37 -16.17
N ASP A 248 -1.41 -2.06 -17.30
CA ASP A 248 -0.59 -1.72 -18.46
C ASP A 248 -1.32 -0.85 -19.49
N GLU A 249 -2.62 -0.61 -19.32
CA GLU A 249 -3.38 0.27 -20.21
C GLU A 249 -2.81 1.70 -20.18
N PRO A 250 -2.89 2.47 -21.29
CA PRO A 250 -2.36 3.83 -21.34
C PRO A 250 -2.92 4.76 -20.26
N THR A 251 -4.17 4.55 -19.84
CA THR A 251 -4.81 5.33 -18.77
C THR A 251 -4.18 5.11 -17.39
N MET A 252 -3.41 4.03 -17.21
CA MET A 252 -2.69 3.71 -15.97
C MET A 252 -1.22 4.16 -15.99
N SER A 253 -0.83 4.94 -17.00
CA SER A 253 0.54 5.42 -17.17
C SER A 253 0.96 6.50 -16.18
N GLU A 254 0.00 7.26 -15.69
CA GLU A 254 0.15 8.33 -14.71
C GLU A 254 -1.13 8.41 -13.86
N LEU A 255 -1.13 9.24 -12.82
CA LEU A 255 -2.35 9.52 -12.09
C LEU A 255 -3.36 10.27 -12.98
N SER A 256 -4.64 10.00 -12.79
CA SER A 256 -5.68 10.87 -13.36
C SER A 256 -5.58 12.29 -12.79
N VAL A 257 -6.19 13.28 -13.46
CA VAL A 257 -6.23 14.66 -12.96
C VAL A 257 -6.85 14.74 -11.56
N HIS A 258 -7.91 13.96 -11.32
CA HIS A 258 -8.55 13.89 -10.00
C HIS A 258 -7.60 13.35 -8.92
N GLN A 259 -6.95 12.23 -9.20
CA GLN A 259 -5.94 11.63 -8.32
C GLN A 259 -4.75 12.56 -8.09
N SER A 260 -4.35 13.32 -9.10
CA SER A 260 -3.27 14.30 -8.97
C SER A 260 -3.65 15.43 -8.01
N HIS A 261 -4.88 15.94 -8.08
CA HIS A 261 -5.38 16.93 -7.13
C HIS A 261 -5.50 16.37 -5.71
N GLN A 262 -5.93 15.12 -5.56
CA GLN A 262 -5.95 14.43 -4.27
C GLN A 262 -4.54 14.34 -3.67
N LEU A 263 -3.54 13.92 -4.46
CA LEU A 263 -2.14 13.85 -4.01
C LEU A 263 -1.62 15.22 -3.57
N VAL A 264 -1.89 16.27 -4.34
CA VAL A 264 -1.52 17.65 -3.96
C VAL A 264 -2.16 18.03 -2.62
N TRP A 265 -3.44 17.72 -2.41
CA TRP A 265 -4.12 17.98 -1.14
C TRP A 265 -3.51 17.18 0.02
N VAL A 266 -3.21 15.90 -0.17
CA VAL A 266 -2.56 15.05 0.85
C VAL A 266 -1.20 15.65 1.22
N ARG A 267 -0.37 15.99 0.23
CA ARG A 267 0.95 16.58 0.45
C ARG A 267 0.86 17.91 1.19
N ALA A 268 -0.10 18.77 0.85
CA ALA A 268 -0.26 20.09 1.46
C ALA A 268 -0.77 20.04 2.91
N ASN A 269 -1.58 19.04 3.27
CA ASN A 269 -2.28 19.02 4.57
C ASN A 269 -1.78 17.96 5.54
N HIS A 270 -1.10 16.91 5.05
CA HIS A 270 -0.81 15.72 5.85
C HIS A 270 0.66 15.29 5.85
N LEU A 271 1.48 15.69 4.86
CA LEU A 271 2.89 15.33 4.79
C LEU A 271 3.69 16.04 5.89
N VAL A 272 4.32 15.26 6.76
CA VAL A 272 5.12 15.78 7.90
C VAL A 272 6.62 15.59 7.72
N TYR A 273 7.04 14.64 6.89
CA TYR A 273 8.44 14.42 6.54
C TYR A 273 8.54 13.97 5.09
N ASP A 274 9.51 14.52 4.36
CA ASP A 274 9.83 14.14 2.98
C ASP A 274 11.34 14.14 2.78
N TYR A 275 11.90 12.95 2.52
CA TYR A 275 13.33 12.77 2.27
C TYR A 275 13.86 13.69 1.16
N CYS A 276 13.04 14.05 0.17
CA CYS A 276 13.42 14.96 -0.91
C CYS A 276 13.79 16.37 -0.41
N THR A 277 13.30 16.76 0.76
CA THR A 277 13.51 18.10 1.34
C THR A 277 14.38 18.10 2.59
N ASP A 278 14.80 16.92 3.06
CA ASP A 278 15.69 16.77 4.21
C ASP A 278 17.14 17.06 3.80
N THR A 279 17.53 18.32 3.90
CA THR A 279 18.90 18.76 3.57
C THR A 279 19.94 18.36 4.61
N ALA A 280 19.52 17.95 5.82
CA ALA A 280 20.43 17.44 6.83
C ALA A 280 20.89 16.02 6.49
N ARG A 281 19.96 15.17 6.02
CA ARG A 281 20.27 13.81 5.55
C ARG A 281 20.81 13.79 4.12
N PHE A 282 20.29 14.66 3.25
CA PHE A 282 20.67 14.75 1.84
C PHE A 282 21.17 16.16 1.50
N PRO A 283 22.46 16.46 1.74
CA PRO A 283 23.05 17.74 1.35
C PRO A 283 22.94 18.03 -0.16
N VAL A 284 22.84 16.98 -0.97
CA VAL A 284 22.49 17.03 -2.40
C VAL A 284 21.15 16.32 -2.57
N MET A 285 20.18 17.02 -3.15
CA MET A 285 18.83 16.49 -3.37
C MET A 285 18.89 15.22 -4.24
N PRO A 286 18.17 14.14 -3.87
CA PRO A 286 18.10 12.94 -4.70
C PRO A 286 17.57 13.28 -6.11
N VAL A 287 18.16 12.68 -7.14
CA VAL A 287 17.92 13.05 -8.54
C VAL A 287 16.46 12.82 -8.95
N GLU A 288 15.81 11.79 -8.38
CA GLU A 288 14.39 11.55 -8.61
C GLU A 288 13.53 12.74 -8.16
N CYS A 289 13.91 13.41 -7.07
CA CYS A 289 13.16 14.52 -6.48
C CYS A 289 13.23 15.80 -7.31
N GLU A 290 14.29 16.02 -8.11
CA GLU A 290 14.39 17.16 -9.03
C GLU A 290 13.26 17.21 -10.05
N HIS A 291 12.68 16.04 -10.34
CA HIS A 291 11.66 15.85 -11.35
C HIS A 291 10.27 15.60 -10.76
N HIS A 292 10.16 15.45 -9.44
CA HIS A 292 8.90 15.43 -8.69
C HIS A 292 8.43 16.87 -8.41
N ARG A 293 8.15 17.65 -9.47
CA ARG A 293 7.39 18.89 -9.33
C ARG A 293 5.92 18.60 -9.64
N HIS A 294 5.12 18.42 -8.60
CA HIS A 294 3.67 18.59 -8.62
C HIS A 294 3.33 19.85 -7.84
#